data_AF-A0A0F8ZY63-F1
#
_entry.id   AF-A0A0F8ZY63-F1
#
_cell.length_a   1.000
_cell.length_b   1.000
_cell.length_c   1.000
_cell.angle_alpha   90.00
_cell.angle_beta   90.00
_cell.angle_gamma   90.00
#
_symmetry.space_group_name_H-M   'P 1'
#
loop_
_entity.id
_entity.type
_entity.pdbx_description
1 polymer ?
#
loop_
_entity_poly.entity_id
_entity_poly.type
_entity_poly.pdbx_seq_one_letter_code
_entity_poly.pdbx_strand_id
1 'polypeptide(L)'
;MCGGLRFSKTMIKERQLVFRQGMKYTLPTTEGHMELIYDGSLRSENLNSWKPYIKKRILILAEEYLERKTKQYQYDQFRAFKTNGKGIHAAILTDGTRRKNAFRIITMPANSEVSGTHDRMPVLNEKTYF
;
A
#
# COMPACT_ATOMS: atom_id res chain seq x y z
N MET A 1 7.63 -10.68 -0.07
CA MET A 1 8.07 -9.29 -0.25
C MET A 1 7.33 -8.42 0.73
N CYS A 2 8.04 -7.54 1.46
CA CYS A 2 7.48 -6.72 2.54
C CYS A 2 7.69 -5.24 2.18
N GLY A 3 6.62 -4.56 1.74
CA GLY A 3 6.56 -3.10 1.65
C GLY A 3 6.00 -2.53 2.95
N GLY A 4 6.31 -1.26 3.26
CA GLY A 4 5.78 -0.58 4.44
C GLY A 4 5.22 0.80 4.11
N LEU A 5 4.50 1.39 5.06
CA LEU A 5 3.98 2.75 5.00
C LEU A 5 4.44 3.54 6.22
N ARG A 6 4.68 4.83 6.04
CA ARG A 6 4.91 5.78 7.12
C ARG A 6 3.79 6.83 7.17
N PHE A 7 3.36 7.13 8.38
CA PHE A 7 2.24 8.02 8.67
C PHE A 7 2.66 9.10 9.67
N SER A 8 1.94 10.21 9.65
CA SER A 8 2.08 11.25 10.67
C SER A 8 1.69 10.72 12.06
N LYS A 9 2.21 11.35 13.13
CA LYS A 9 1.79 11.05 14.52
C LYS A 9 0.30 11.27 14.75
N THR A 10 -0.34 12.13 13.98
CA THR A 10 -1.77 12.46 14.12
C THR A 10 -2.66 11.43 13.46
N MET A 11 -2.13 10.65 12.50
CA MET A 11 -2.92 9.67 11.76
C MET A 11 -3.00 8.30 12.45
N ILE A 12 -1.89 7.80 13.02
CA ILE A 12 -1.82 6.52 13.76
C ILE A 12 -0.72 6.52 14.84
N LYS A 13 -0.88 5.67 15.88
CA LYS A 13 0.05 5.55 17.02
C LYS A 13 1.44 5.01 16.63
N GLU A 14 1.48 4.03 15.72
CA GLU A 14 2.72 3.49 15.17
C GLU A 14 3.10 4.25 13.89
N ARG A 15 4.20 5.02 13.92
CA ARG A 15 4.61 5.88 12.79
C ARG A 15 4.89 5.12 11.50
N GLN A 16 5.28 3.85 11.60
CA GLN A 16 5.73 3.03 10.49
C GLN A 16 5.09 1.65 10.59
N LEU A 17 4.36 1.26 9.54
CA LEU A 17 3.75 -0.05 9.41
C LEU A 17 4.46 -0.82 8.30
N VAL A 18 5.10 -1.94 8.63
CA VAL A 18 5.57 -2.89 7.62
C VAL A 18 4.49 -3.93 7.43
N PHE A 19 3.97 -4.04 6.22
CA PHE A 19 2.86 -4.93 5.94
C PHE A 19 3.32 -6.39 5.88
N ARG A 20 2.66 -7.22 6.67
CA ARG A 20 2.81 -8.67 6.68
C ARG A 20 1.50 -9.31 6.27
N GLN A 21 1.57 -10.26 5.34
CA GLN A 21 0.38 -10.90 4.81
C GLN A 21 -0.43 -11.54 5.94
N GLY A 22 -1.73 -11.28 5.94
CA GLY A 22 -2.67 -11.78 6.91
C GLY A 22 -2.76 -11.01 8.22
N MET A 23 -1.92 -9.99 8.42
CA MET A 23 -2.02 -9.12 9.59
C MET A 23 -3.09 -8.05 9.38
N LYS A 24 -3.76 -7.70 10.48
CA LYS A 24 -4.76 -6.64 10.53
C LYS A 24 -4.09 -5.30 10.84
N TYR A 25 -4.54 -4.24 10.17
CA TYR A 25 -4.08 -2.88 10.35
C TYR A 25 -5.26 -1.92 10.41
N THR A 26 -5.18 -0.90 11.26
CA THR A 26 -6.09 0.24 11.24
C THR A 26 -5.45 1.33 10.39
N LEU A 27 -6.02 1.58 9.22
CA LEU A 27 -5.43 2.46 8.22
C LEU A 27 -6.28 3.74 8.07
N PRO A 28 -5.66 4.93 8.04
CA PRO A 28 -6.35 6.15 7.65
C PRO A 28 -6.64 6.06 6.14
N THR A 29 -7.90 6.26 5.76
CA THR A 29 -8.36 6.23 4.37
C THR A 29 -9.18 7.48 4.04
N THR A 30 -9.53 7.66 2.77
CA THR A 30 -10.50 8.68 2.36
C THR A 30 -11.90 8.49 2.95
N GLU A 31 -12.22 7.30 3.47
CA GLU A 31 -13.50 7.00 4.12
C GLU A 31 -13.39 7.00 5.67
N GLY A 32 -12.30 7.54 6.22
CA GLY A 32 -11.98 7.47 7.65
C GLY A 32 -11.06 6.30 7.99
N HIS A 33 -10.98 5.94 9.27
CA HIS A 33 -10.13 4.83 9.73
C HIS A 33 -10.80 3.49 9.49
N MET A 34 -10.11 2.59 8.77
CA MET A 34 -10.62 1.26 8.45
C MET A 34 -9.73 0.16 9.02
N GLU A 35 -10.31 -0.86 9.64
CA GLU A 35 -9.63 -2.10 10.00
C GLU A 35 -9.59 -3.05 8.79
N LEU A 36 -8.40 -3.30 8.26
CA LEU A 36 -8.19 -4.07 7.03
C LEU A 36 -7.11 -5.14 7.21
N ILE A 37 -7.25 -6.27 6.52
CA ILE A 37 -6.26 -7.35 6.54
C ILE A 37 -5.40 -7.29 5.27
N TYR A 38 -4.08 -7.14 5.43
CA TYR A 38 -3.19 -7.06 4.27
C TYR A 38 -3.09 -8.42 3.56
N ASP A 39 -3.41 -8.46 2.27
CA ASP A 39 -3.32 -9.68 1.44
C ASP A 39 -2.29 -9.56 0.30
N GLY A 40 -1.33 -8.65 0.45
CA GLY A 40 -0.24 -8.46 -0.52
C GLY A 40 -0.50 -7.33 -1.52
N SER A 41 0.21 -7.40 -2.64
CA SER A 41 0.12 -6.39 -3.70
C SER A 41 -0.66 -6.93 -4.90
N LEU A 42 -1.37 -6.04 -5.59
CA LEU A 42 -2.03 -6.30 -6.85
C LEU A 42 -1.35 -5.47 -7.93
N ARG A 43 -0.87 -6.12 -8.99
CA ARG A 43 -0.31 -5.45 -10.17
C ARG A 43 -1.43 -4.75 -10.93
N SER A 44 -1.23 -3.48 -11.30
CA SER A 44 -2.22 -2.67 -12.03
C SER A 44 -2.61 -3.31 -13.37
N GLU A 45 -1.66 -4.00 -14.00
CA GLU A 45 -1.84 -4.78 -15.23
C GLU A 45 -2.87 -5.90 -15.07
N ASN A 46 -3.08 -6.40 -13.84
CA ASN A 46 -4.02 -7.47 -13.53
C ASN A 46 -5.37 -6.95 -13.03
N LEU A 47 -5.63 -5.63 -13.02
CA LEU A 47 -6.87 -5.09 -12.46
C LEU A 47 -8.12 -5.60 -13.17
N ASN A 48 -8.05 -5.82 -14.49
CA ASN A 48 -9.19 -6.30 -15.27
C ASN A 48 -9.60 -7.72 -14.88
N SER A 49 -8.65 -8.65 -14.74
CA SER A 49 -8.94 -10.01 -14.29
C SER A 49 -9.35 -10.08 -12.82
N TRP A 50 -8.98 -9.06 -12.03
CA TRP A 50 -9.35 -8.98 -10.62
C TRP A 50 -10.70 -8.29 -10.35
N LYS A 51 -11.35 -7.67 -11.35
CA LYS A 51 -12.63 -6.96 -11.16
C LYS A 51 -13.68 -7.75 -10.36
N PRO A 52 -13.94 -9.06 -10.63
CA PRO A 52 -14.94 -9.82 -9.88
C PRO A 52 -14.63 -9.99 -8.39
N TYR A 53 -13.35 -9.86 -8.01
CA TYR A 53 -12.86 -10.05 -6.65
C TYR A 53 -12.66 -8.74 -5.89
N ILE A 54 -12.83 -7.59 -6.55
CA ILE A 54 -12.68 -6.26 -5.93
C ILE A 54 -14.06 -5.76 -5.52
N LYS A 55 -14.29 -5.65 -4.22
CA LYS A 55 -15.49 -5.07 -3.65
C LYS A 55 -15.53 -3.56 -3.85
N LYS A 56 -14.42 -2.88 -3.55
CA LYS A 56 -14.25 -1.44 -3.78
C LYS A 56 -12.77 -1.05 -3.79
N ARG A 57 -12.47 0.15 -4.30
CA ARG A 57 -11.14 0.76 -4.24
C ARG A 57 -11.16 1.90 -3.23
N ILE A 58 -10.06 2.05 -2.49
CA ILE A 58 -9.87 3.10 -1.49
C ILE A 58 -8.50 3.75 -1.69
N LEU A 59 -8.33 4.93 -1.10
CA LEU A 59 -7.03 5.56 -0.95
C LEU A 59 -6.59 5.43 0.51
N ILE A 60 -5.38 4.89 0.73
CA ILE A 60 -4.71 4.90 2.02
C ILE A 60 -3.91 6.21 2.13
N LEU A 61 -4.04 6.89 3.26
CA LEU A 61 -3.44 8.20 3.50
C LEU A 61 -2.13 8.02 4.24
N ALA A 62 -1.03 7.95 3.50
CA ALA A 62 0.32 7.85 4.06
C ALA A 62 1.17 9.04 3.61
N GLU A 63 2.12 9.46 4.44
CA GLU A 63 3.10 10.50 4.07
C GLU A 63 4.19 9.92 3.17
N GLU A 64 4.57 8.68 3.44
CA GLU A 64 5.62 7.96 2.72
C GLU A 64 5.26 6.47 2.59
N TYR A 65 5.79 5.83 1.55
CA TYR A 65 5.88 4.38 1.48
C TYR A 65 7.35 3.95 1.55
N LEU A 66 7.58 2.73 2.00
CA LEU A 66 8.88 2.19 2.34
C LEU A 66 9.18 1.00 1.45
N GLU A 67 10.27 1.09 0.70
CA GLU A 67 10.78 -0.04 -0.09
C GLU A 67 12.06 -0.58 0.51
N ARG A 68 12.18 -1.90 0.54
CA ARG A 68 13.40 -2.58 1.01
C ARG A 68 14.38 -2.68 -0.14
N LYS A 69 15.60 -2.16 0.06
CA LYS A 69 16.67 -2.31 -0.92
C LYS A 69 17.22 -3.74 -0.86
N THR A 70 16.93 -4.56 -1.88
CA THR A 70 17.50 -5.90 -2.00
C THR A 70 18.88 -5.84 -2.66
N LYS A 71 19.91 -5.44 -1.90
CA LYS A 71 21.31 -5.76 -2.29
C LYS A 71 21.78 -6.99 -1.53
N GLN A 72 22.40 -7.90 -2.27
CA GLN A 72 22.62 -9.31 -1.95
C GLN A 72 23.38 -9.60 -0.63
N TYR A 73 23.97 -8.60 0.05
CA TYR A 73 24.80 -8.83 1.25
C TYR A 73 24.87 -7.66 2.26
N GLN A 74 23.92 -6.71 2.27
CA GLN A 74 23.95 -5.64 3.29
C GLN A 74 22.56 -5.38 3.87
N TYR A 75 22.55 -5.12 5.18
CA TYR A 75 21.44 -4.87 6.10
C TYR A 75 20.15 -4.30 5.50
N ASP A 76 19.02 -4.66 6.13
CA ASP A 76 17.65 -4.23 5.83
C ASP A 76 17.44 -2.71 5.89
N GLN A 77 17.93 -2.01 4.88
CA GLN A 77 17.69 -0.59 4.72
C GLN A 77 16.39 -0.38 3.94
N PHE A 78 15.41 0.19 4.62
CA PHE A 78 14.22 0.74 3.99
C PHE A 78 14.54 2.14 3.47
N ARG A 79 14.20 2.38 2.21
CA ARG A 79 14.17 3.72 1.63
C ARG A 79 12.74 4.23 1.67
N ALA A 80 12.55 5.43 2.19
CA ALA A 80 11.26 6.11 2.18
C ALA A 80 11.09 6.94 0.92
N PHE A 81 9.88 6.92 0.37
CA PHE A 81 9.48 7.69 -0.80
C PHE A 81 8.22 8.49 -0.45
N LYS A 82 8.27 9.81 -0.67
CA LYS A 82 7.16 10.70 -0.32
C LYS A 82 5.97 10.49 -1.24
N THR A 83 4.77 10.50 -0.67
CA THR A 83 3.52 10.49 -1.45
C THR A 83 3.15 11.87 -1.99
N ASN A 84 3.76 12.94 -1.46
CA ASN A 84 3.47 14.33 -1.82
C ASN A 84 1.97 14.66 -1.71
N GLY A 85 1.33 14.19 -0.64
CA GLY A 85 -0.10 14.40 -0.38
C GLY A 85 -1.04 13.48 -1.17
N LYS A 86 -0.52 12.66 -2.09
CA LYS A 86 -1.30 11.70 -2.87
C LYS A 86 -1.70 10.49 -2.02
N GLY A 87 -2.87 9.93 -2.33
CA GLY A 87 -3.33 8.69 -1.73
C GLY A 87 -2.72 7.47 -2.41
N ILE A 88 -2.47 6.41 -1.63
CA ILE A 88 -2.01 5.11 -2.13
C ILE A 88 -3.24 4.26 -2.47
N HIS A 89 -3.35 3.81 -3.71
CA HIS A 89 -4.46 2.97 -4.13
C HIS A 89 -4.41 1.59 -3.48
N ALA A 90 -5.54 1.18 -2.91
CA ALA A 90 -5.77 -0.18 -2.46
C ALA A 90 -7.13 -0.70 -2.93
N ALA A 91 -7.18 -1.99 -3.21
CA ALA A 91 -8.41 -2.71 -3.53
C ALA A 91 -8.85 -3.53 -2.32
N ILE A 92 -10.05 -3.27 -1.81
CA ILE A 92 -10.72 -4.13 -0.84
C ILE A 92 -11.36 -5.28 -1.60
N LEU A 93 -11.09 -6.50 -1.14
CA LEU A 93 -11.55 -7.71 -1.78
C LEU A 93 -12.96 -8.11 -1.31
N THR A 94 -13.65 -8.90 -2.12
CA THR A 94 -14.92 -9.52 -1.75
C THR A 94 -14.69 -10.58 -0.66
N ASP A 95 -15.68 -10.79 0.21
CA ASP A 95 -15.54 -11.63 1.40
C ASP A 95 -15.27 -13.13 1.09
N GLY A 96 -15.32 -13.53 -0.20
CA GLY A 96 -15.00 -14.88 -0.68
C GLY A 96 -13.51 -15.15 -0.94
N THR A 97 -12.62 -14.14 -0.92
CA THR A 97 -11.20 -14.30 -1.28
C THR A 97 -10.31 -14.76 -0.12
N ARG A 98 -10.78 -15.71 0.70
CA ARG A 98 -10.12 -16.29 1.90
C ARG A 98 -10.16 -15.47 3.19
N ARG A 99 -10.33 -14.14 3.14
CA ARG A 99 -10.34 -13.27 4.35
C ARG A 99 -11.32 -12.10 4.22
N LYS A 100 -12.18 -11.91 5.23
CA LYS A 100 -13.09 -10.76 5.34
C LYS A 100 -12.30 -9.46 5.47
N ASN A 101 -12.73 -8.39 4.79
CA ASN A 101 -12.05 -7.08 4.78
C ASN A 101 -10.56 -7.15 4.37
N ALA A 102 -10.20 -8.10 3.51
CA ALA A 102 -8.86 -8.15 2.93
C ALA A 102 -8.64 -6.97 1.98
N PHE A 103 -7.42 -6.45 1.94
CA PHE A 103 -7.03 -5.46 0.96
C PHE A 103 -5.70 -5.81 0.30
N ARG A 104 -5.52 -5.36 -0.93
CA ARG A 104 -4.25 -5.38 -1.64
C ARG A 104 -3.87 -3.98 -2.09
N ILE A 105 -2.61 -3.62 -1.93
CA ILE A 105 -2.08 -2.36 -2.48
C ILE A 105 -1.93 -2.52 -3.99
N ILE A 106 -2.48 -1.58 -4.75
CA ILE A 106 -2.35 -1.57 -6.21
C ILE A 106 -0.97 -0.99 -6.54
N THR A 107 -0.20 -1.72 -7.36
CA THR A 107 1.19 -1.38 -7.70
C THR A 107 1.37 -1.27 -9.21
N MET A 108 2.28 -0.42 -9.63
CA MET A 108 2.70 -0.21 -11.02
C MET A 108 4.21 -0.38 -11.17
N PRO A 109 4.77 -0.44 -12.41
CA PRO A 109 6.20 -0.41 -12.61
C PRO A 109 6.85 0.80 -11.92
N ALA A 110 8.01 0.61 -11.32
CA ALA A 110 8.76 1.69 -10.69
C ALA A 110 9.20 2.74 -11.72
N ASN A 111 9.10 4.02 -11.34
CA ASN A 111 9.67 5.13 -12.10
C ASN A 111 11.19 5.24 -11.87
N SER A 112 11.84 6.24 -12.47
CA SER A 112 13.29 6.46 -12.34
C SER A 112 13.77 6.71 -10.90
N GLU A 113 12.91 7.20 -10.02
CA GLU A 113 13.25 7.46 -8.62
C GLU A 113 13.32 6.17 -7.80
N VAL A 114 12.39 5.26 -8.05
CA VAL A 114 12.19 4.01 -7.28
C VAL A 114 12.95 2.84 -7.88
N SER A 115 13.16 2.81 -9.20
CA SER A 115 13.70 1.65 -9.93
C SER A 115 15.08 1.19 -9.47
N GLY A 116 15.90 2.09 -8.92
CA GLY A 116 17.19 1.76 -8.29
C GLY A 116 17.07 1.06 -6.91
N THR A 117 15.85 0.91 -6.40
CA THR A 117 15.53 0.30 -5.09
C THR A 117 14.62 -0.91 -5.23
N HIS A 118 13.56 -0.80 -6.04
CA HIS A 118 12.56 -1.84 -6.24
C HIS A 118 11.94 -1.72 -7.64
N ASP A 119 11.46 -2.83 -8.22
CA ASP A 119 10.91 -2.90 -9.59
C ASP A 119 9.45 -2.41 -9.69
N ARG A 120 8.76 -2.35 -8.56
CA ARG A 120 7.37 -1.91 -8.41
C ARG A 120 7.26 -0.79 -7.40
N MET A 121 6.23 0.04 -7.58
CA MET A 121 5.83 1.09 -6.64
C MET A 121 4.30 1.10 -6.48
N PRO A 122 3.74 1.61 -5.38
CA PRO A 122 2.30 1.83 -5.26
C PRO A 122 1.79 2.81 -6.31
N VAL A 123 0.56 2.60 -6.77
CA VAL A 123 -0.15 3.59 -7.59
C VAL A 123 -0.56 4.75 -6.68
N LEU A 124 -0.02 5.94 -6.95
CA LEU A 124 -0.36 7.18 -6.26
C LEU A 124 -1.40 7.94 -7.07
N ASN A 125 -2.41 8.51 -6.41
CA ASN A 125 -3.41 9.35 -7.07
C ASN A 125 -3.73 10.60 -6.25
N GLU A 126 -4.12 11.65 -6.95
CA GLU A 126 -4.48 12.92 -6.33
C GLU A 126 -5.62 12.72 -5.33
N LYS A 127 -5.46 13.39 -4.18
CA LYS A 127 -6.61 13.71 -3.33
C LYS A 127 -7.18 15.01 -3.82
N THR A 128 -8.37 14.98 -4.40
CA THR A 128 -9.25 16.15 -4.33
C THR A 128 -9.78 16.21 -2.91
N TYR A 129 -9.15 17.01 -2.05
CA TYR A 129 -9.82 17.52 -0.86
C TYR A 129 -10.73 18.66 -1.29
N PHE A 130 -12.01 18.61 -0.90
CA PHE A 130 -12.85 19.78 -0.75
C PHE A 130 -12.85 20.17 0.72
#